data_AF-A0A2V6L8R2-F1
#
_entry.id   AF-A0A2V6L8R2-F1
#
_cell.length_a   1.000
_cell.length_b   1.000
_cell.length_c   1.000
_cell.angle_alpha   90.00
_cell.angle_beta   90.00
_cell.angle_gamma   90.00
#
_symmetry.space_group_name_H-M   'P 1'
#
loop_
_entity.id
_entity.type
_entity.pdbx_description
1 polymer ?
#
loop_
_entity_poly.entity_id
_entity_poly.type
_entity_poly.pdbx_seq_one_letter_code
_entity_poly.pdbx_strand_id
1 'polypeptide(L)'
;MLAPKDAQSEQSSTQRPEVEEPSQRELLWREYALHCDLYKFHLESTIKLLVLMFVVTGAMLGYYINLPPTNDLRKFLLVPACAMNLIVGFAFLMAARGVPARQREVISIAKRLGFQSPPDLTLLQLFLFLSCSVNCLTAAALVYLIVFKK
;
A
#
# COMPACT_ATOMS: atom_id res chain seq x y z
N MET A 1 -1.12 84.32 -11.34
CA MET A 1 0.14 83.57 -11.22
C MET A 1 -0.11 82.36 -10.33
N LEU A 2 0.53 81.24 -10.65
CA LEU A 2 0.16 79.84 -10.37
C LEU A 2 -0.19 79.43 -8.93
N ALA A 3 -1.02 78.37 -8.88
CA ALA A 3 -1.47 77.55 -7.76
C ALA A 3 -0.41 76.46 -7.34
N PRO A 4 -0.66 75.69 -6.26
CA PRO A 4 0.32 75.02 -5.40
C PRO A 4 0.62 73.55 -5.81
N LYS A 5 1.57 72.89 -5.14
CA LYS A 5 1.70 71.42 -5.22
C LYS A 5 2.15 70.80 -3.90
N ASP A 6 1.17 70.21 -3.24
CA ASP A 6 1.23 69.47 -1.99
C ASP A 6 2.07 68.18 -2.09
N ALA A 7 2.45 67.75 -0.89
CA ALA A 7 2.57 66.37 -0.44
C ALA A 7 2.07 65.28 -1.41
N GLN A 8 2.93 64.29 -1.67
CA GLN A 8 2.61 62.85 -1.70
C GLN A 8 3.75 62.08 -2.36
N SER A 9 4.22 61.02 -1.70
CA SER A 9 4.58 59.70 -2.27
C SER A 9 5.79 59.00 -1.62
N GLU A 10 5.91 59.04 -0.29
CA GLU A 10 6.45 57.87 0.45
C GLU A 10 5.32 56.86 0.69
N GLN A 11 4.81 56.26 -0.39
CA GLN A 11 4.05 55.01 -0.32
C GLN A 11 4.97 53.90 -0.80
N SER A 12 5.90 53.52 0.07
CA SER A 12 6.51 52.19 0.05
C SER A 12 5.40 51.19 0.41
N SER A 13 4.57 50.86 -0.57
CA SER A 13 3.65 49.73 -0.51
C SER A 13 4.49 48.47 -0.32
N THR A 14 4.60 48.03 0.93
CA THR A 14 4.87 46.65 1.29
C THR A 14 3.82 45.78 0.59
N GLN A 15 4.14 45.37 -0.63
CA GLN A 15 3.38 44.42 -1.40
C GLN A 15 3.52 43.08 -0.65
N ARG A 16 2.55 42.77 0.22
CA ARG A 16 2.40 41.40 0.73
C ARG A 16 2.32 40.52 -0.52
N PRO A 17 3.10 39.43 -0.62
CA PRO A 17 2.88 38.47 -1.69
C PRO A 17 1.43 38.04 -1.59
N GLU A 18 0.66 38.41 -2.60
CA GLU A 18 -0.70 37.94 -2.81
C GLU A 18 -0.55 36.43 -2.91
N VAL A 19 -0.95 35.72 -1.86
CA VAL A 19 -0.95 34.26 -1.86
C VAL A 19 -2.02 33.89 -2.85
N GLU A 20 -1.62 33.72 -4.10
CA GLU A 20 -2.47 33.33 -5.21
C GLU A 20 -3.15 32.04 -4.78
N GLU A 21 -4.45 32.14 -4.45
CA GLU A 21 -5.21 30.97 -4.03
C GLU A 21 -5.07 29.92 -5.13
N PRO A 22 -4.55 28.72 -4.80
CA PRO A 22 -4.20 27.74 -5.81
C PRO A 22 -5.45 27.46 -6.65
N SER A 23 -5.30 27.55 -7.97
CA SER A 23 -6.42 27.34 -8.88
C SER A 23 -7.07 25.98 -8.58
N GLN A 24 -8.40 25.86 -8.71
CA GLN A 24 -9.09 24.58 -8.45
C GLN A 24 -8.44 23.40 -9.19
N ARG A 25 -7.84 23.67 -10.35
CA ARG A 25 -7.08 22.70 -11.15
C ARG A 25 -5.78 22.23 -10.49
N GLU A 26 -5.04 23.10 -9.80
CA GLU A 26 -3.84 22.73 -9.04
C GLU A 26 -4.16 21.92 -7.80
N LEU A 27 -5.25 22.26 -7.10
CA LEU A 27 -5.76 21.49 -5.97
C LEU A 27 -6.11 20.05 -6.42
N LEU A 28 -6.85 19.93 -7.52
CA LEU A 28 -7.19 18.65 -8.15
C LEU A 28 -5.95 17.83 -8.54
N TRP A 29 -4.94 18.48 -9.12
CA TRP A 29 -3.70 17.82 -9.52
C TRP A 29 -2.90 17.32 -8.32
N ARG A 30 -2.82 18.12 -7.24
CA ARG A 30 -2.16 17.73 -5.98
C ARG A 30 -2.84 16.52 -5.34
N GLU A 31 -4.18 16.50 -5.33
CA GLU A 31 -4.93 15.37 -4.77
C GLU A 31 -4.75 14.09 -5.59
N TYR A 32 -4.74 14.20 -6.93
CA TYR A 32 -4.40 13.07 -7.80
C TYR A 32 -2.97 12.55 -7.57
N ALA A 33 -1.98 13.45 -7.50
CA ALA A 33 -0.60 13.09 -7.24
C ALA A 33 -0.44 12.37 -5.89
N LEU A 34 -1.14 12.84 -4.85
CA LEU A 34 -1.17 12.19 -3.53
C LEU A 34 -1.73 10.77 -3.60
N HIS A 35 -2.83 10.56 -4.34
CA HIS A 35 -3.41 9.23 -4.51
C HIS A 35 -2.48 8.28 -5.27
N CYS A 36 -1.80 8.75 -6.32
CA CYS A 36 -0.81 7.96 -7.05
C CYS A 36 0.37 7.56 -6.18
N ASP A 37 0.88 8.50 -5.38
CA ASP A 37 2.03 8.23 -4.50
C ASP A 37 1.66 7.26 -3.37
N LEU A 38 0.49 7.45 -2.76
CA LEU A 38 -0.04 6.53 -1.75
C LEU A 38 -0.23 5.12 -2.32
N TYR A 39 -0.73 5.00 -3.55
CA TYR A 39 -0.89 3.71 -4.23
C TYR A 39 0.45 3.01 -4.46
N LYS A 40 1.43 3.75 -4.98
CA LYS A 40 2.79 3.25 -5.20
C LYS A 40 3.41 2.76 -3.89
N PHE A 41 3.25 3.53 -2.81
CA PHE A 41 3.73 3.16 -1.48
C PHE A 41 3.10 1.84 -0.98
N HIS A 42 1.77 1.67 -1.13
CA HIS A 42 1.10 0.44 -0.71
C HIS A 42 1.55 -0.79 -1.51
N LEU A 43 1.71 -0.65 -2.83
CA LEU A 43 2.25 -1.74 -3.67
C LEU A 43 3.68 -2.09 -3.27
N GLU A 44 4.54 -1.09 -3.15
CA GLU A 44 5.95 -1.30 -2.80
C GLU A 44 6.09 -1.96 -1.42
N SER A 45 5.30 -1.53 -0.44
CA SER A 45 5.26 -2.16 0.89
C SER A 45 4.75 -3.60 0.83
N THR A 46 3.73 -3.88 0.02
CA THR A 46 3.17 -5.23 -0.13
C THR A 46 4.19 -6.18 -0.76
N ILE A 47 4.90 -5.74 -1.80
CA ILE A 47 5.96 -6.51 -2.45
C ILE A 47 7.09 -6.81 -1.47
N LYS A 48 7.58 -5.81 -0.74
CA LYS A 48 8.65 -5.99 0.26
C LYS A 48 8.25 -7.01 1.33
N LEU A 49 7.03 -6.91 1.84
CA LEU A 49 6.50 -7.85 2.82
C LEU A 49 6.41 -9.28 2.25
N LEU A 50 5.92 -9.43 1.02
CA LEU A 50 5.82 -10.74 0.36
C LEU A 50 7.19 -11.39 0.19
N VAL A 51 8.18 -10.63 -0.30
CA VAL A 51 9.56 -11.11 -0.49
C VAL A 51 10.16 -11.53 0.85
N LEU A 52 10.01 -10.72 1.90
CA LEU A 52 10.52 -11.03 3.24
C LEU A 52 9.92 -12.35 3.77
N MET A 53 8.60 -12.52 3.62
CA MET A 53 7.90 -13.73 4.06
C MET A 53 8.40 -14.98 3.31
N PHE A 54 8.66 -14.86 2.01
CA PHE A 54 9.22 -15.95 1.22
C PHE A 54 10.66 -16.30 1.63
N VAL A 55 11.50 -15.31 1.92
CA VAL A 55 12.86 -15.53 2.39
C VAL A 55 12.86 -16.25 3.75
N VAL A 56 12.04 -15.79 4.70
CA VAL A 56 11.94 -16.42 6.03
C VAL A 56 11.39 -17.85 5.92
N THR A 57 10.34 -18.04 5.13
CA THR A 57 9.75 -19.38 4.92
C THR A 57 10.72 -20.31 4.22
N GLY A 58 11.45 -19.82 3.21
CA GLY A 58 12.49 -20.56 2.50
C GLY A 58 13.65 -20.95 3.41
N ALA A 59 14.10 -20.04 4.29
CA ALA A 59 15.13 -20.32 5.27
C ALA A 59 14.70 -21.42 6.26
N MET A 60 13.47 -21.34 6.78
CA MET A 60 12.91 -22.36 7.67
C MET A 60 12.75 -23.71 6.97
N LEU A 61 12.31 -23.72 5.71
CA LEU A 61 12.18 -24.94 4.90
C LEU A 61 13.55 -25.56 4.59
N GLY A 62 14.55 -24.72 4.26
CA GLY A 62 15.92 -25.16 4.05
C GLY A 62 16.52 -25.79 5.32
N TYR A 63 16.27 -25.19 6.48
CA TYR A 63 16.70 -25.78 7.75
C TYR A 63 15.96 -27.08 8.05
N TYR A 64 14.65 -27.14 7.79
CA TYR A 64 13.86 -28.37 7.89
C TYR A 64 14.53 -29.48 7.06
N ILE A 65 14.81 -29.27 5.77
CA ILE A 65 15.38 -30.31 4.89
C ILE A 65 16.71 -30.86 5.42
N ASN A 66 17.55 -30.02 6.02
CA ASN A 66 18.86 -30.41 6.52
C ASN A 66 18.85 -31.15 7.88
N LEU A 67 17.73 -31.15 8.62
CA LEU A 67 17.66 -31.85 9.92
C LEU A 67 17.45 -33.36 9.75
N PRO A 68 18.13 -34.21 10.54
CA PRO A 68 17.90 -35.65 10.53
C PRO A 68 16.43 -36.00 10.80
N PRO A 69 15.85 -36.98 10.07
CA PRO A 69 14.44 -37.37 10.20
C PRO A 69 14.09 -37.97 11.57
N THR A 70 15.09 -38.34 12.38
CA THR A 70 14.90 -38.89 13.73
C THR A 70 14.49 -37.85 14.78
N ASN A 71 14.55 -36.56 14.46
CA ASN A 71 14.14 -35.49 15.37
C ASN A 71 12.69 -35.07 15.11
N ASP A 72 11.75 -35.52 15.94
CA ASP A 72 10.35 -35.06 15.90
C ASP A 72 10.22 -33.53 16.12
N LEU A 73 11.21 -32.91 16.78
CA LEU A 73 11.33 -31.46 16.94
C LEU A 73 11.39 -30.69 15.60
N ARG A 74 11.78 -31.35 14.51
CA ARG A 74 11.84 -30.78 13.16
C ARG A 74 10.46 -30.29 12.69
N LYS A 75 9.37 -30.91 13.14
CA LYS A 75 7.98 -30.52 12.79
C LYS A 75 7.57 -29.21 13.48
N PHE A 76 7.98 -29.00 14.73
CA PHE A 76 7.69 -27.79 15.48
C PHE A 76 8.32 -26.54 14.86
N LEU A 77 9.40 -26.69 14.10
CA LEU A 77 10.04 -25.57 13.39
C LEU A 77 9.20 -25.03 12.22
N LEU A 78 8.39 -25.88 11.59
CA LEU A 78 7.51 -25.48 10.49
C LEU A 78 6.22 -24.81 10.99
N VAL A 79 5.83 -25.04 12.24
CA VAL A 79 4.64 -24.44 12.87
C VAL A 79 4.65 -22.91 12.83
N PRO A 80 5.71 -22.20 13.26
CA PRO A 80 5.76 -20.74 13.19
C PRO A 80 5.74 -20.23 11.74
N ALA A 81 6.43 -20.92 10.82
CA ALA A 81 6.39 -20.56 9.39
C ALA A 81 4.98 -20.71 8.80
N CYS A 82 4.28 -21.80 9.14
CA CYS A 82 2.90 -22.02 8.75
C CYS A 82 1.97 -20.95 9.35
N ALA A 83 2.09 -20.68 10.66
CA ALA A 83 1.28 -19.68 11.35
C ALA A 83 1.48 -18.28 10.74
N MET A 84 2.71 -17.87 10.44
CA MET A 84 2.98 -16.57 9.80
C MET A 84 2.36 -16.48 8.40
N ASN A 85 2.52 -17.49 7.55
CA ASN A 85 1.90 -17.50 6.21
C ASN A 85 0.37 -17.44 6.28
N LEU A 86 -0.23 -18.10 7.28
CA LEU A 86 -1.68 -18.13 7.47
C LEU A 86 -2.22 -16.80 8.01
N ILE A 87 -1.53 -16.18 8.98
CA ILE A 87 -1.86 -14.86 9.52
C ILE A 87 -1.74 -13.79 8.42
N VAL A 88 -0.65 -13.80 7.66
CA VAL A 88 -0.44 -12.82 6.58
C VAL A 88 -1.39 -13.06 5.41
N GLY A 89 -1.67 -14.32 5.05
CA GLY A 89 -2.71 -14.67 4.08
C GLY A 89 -4.08 -14.16 4.51
N PHE A 90 -4.45 -14.31 5.78
CA PHE A 90 -5.69 -13.77 6.33
C PHE A 90 -5.71 -12.24 6.34
N ALA A 91 -4.60 -11.60 6.71
CA ALA A 91 -4.45 -10.15 6.65
C ALA A 91 -4.63 -9.62 5.22
N PHE A 92 -4.06 -10.30 4.21
CA PHE A 92 -4.27 -9.97 2.80
C PHE A 92 -5.71 -10.21 2.35
N LEU A 93 -6.38 -11.25 2.86
CA LEU A 93 -7.80 -11.50 2.59
C LEU A 93 -8.68 -10.37 3.16
N MET A 94 -8.43 -9.95 4.41
CA MET A 94 -9.15 -8.81 5.01
C MET A 94 -8.85 -7.51 4.27
N ALA A 95 -7.59 -7.27 3.90
CA ALA A 95 -7.20 -6.12 3.09
C ALA A 95 -7.92 -6.13 1.75
N ALA A 96 -7.96 -7.26 1.04
CA ALA A 96 -8.66 -7.42 -0.24
C ALA A 96 -10.17 -7.18 -0.13
N ARG A 97 -10.79 -7.61 0.98
CA ARG A 97 -12.21 -7.32 1.26
C ARG A 97 -12.47 -5.85 1.60
N GLY A 98 -11.47 -5.14 2.14
CA GLY A 98 -11.54 -3.71 2.44
C GLY A 98 -11.28 -2.80 1.23
N VAL A 99 -10.65 -3.31 0.16
CA VAL A 99 -10.42 -2.57 -1.10
C VAL A 99 -11.72 -2.05 -1.72
N PRO A 100 -12.80 -2.85 -1.92
CA PRO A 100 -14.03 -2.36 -2.54
C PRO A 100 -14.77 -1.31 -1.69
N ALA A 101 -14.65 -1.35 -0.36
CA ALA A 101 -15.23 -0.32 0.51
C ALA A 101 -14.48 1.02 0.38
N ARG A 102 -13.14 0.99 0.37
CA ARG A 102 -12.32 2.19 0.13
C ARG A 102 -12.38 2.70 -1.30
N GLN A 103 -12.53 1.82 -2.29
CA GLN A 103 -12.82 2.20 -3.68
C GLN A 103 -14.08 3.05 -3.77
N ARG A 104 -15.16 2.72 -3.04
CA ARG A 104 -16.40 3.49 -3.06
C ARG A 104 -16.22 4.90 -2.52
N GLU A 105 -15.43 5.08 -1.48
CA GLU A 105 -15.12 6.41 -0.94
C GLU A 105 -14.27 7.22 -1.92
N VAL A 106 -13.20 6.64 -2.46
CA VAL A 106 -12.32 7.31 -3.45
C VAL A 106 -13.09 7.63 -4.74
N ILE A 107 -13.96 6.74 -5.21
CA ILE A 107 -14.84 6.98 -6.37
C ILE A 107 -15.87 8.06 -6.03
N SER A 108 -16.42 8.10 -4.81
CA SER A 108 -17.37 9.13 -4.41
C SER A 108 -16.73 10.52 -4.35
N ILE A 109 -15.46 10.61 -3.95
CA ILE A 109 -14.65 11.83 -3.93
C ILE A 109 -14.30 12.24 -5.37
N ALA A 110 -13.82 11.31 -6.19
CA ALA A 110 -13.50 11.55 -7.61
C ALA A 110 -14.72 11.99 -8.44
N LYS A 111 -15.90 11.43 -8.16
CA LYS A 111 -17.17 11.77 -8.81
C LYS A 111 -17.71 13.14 -8.37
N ARG A 112 -17.44 13.55 -7.12
CA ARG A 112 -17.70 14.92 -6.63
C ARG A 112 -16.74 15.94 -7.25
N LEU A 113 -15.55 15.51 -7.67
CA LEU A 113 -14.52 16.33 -8.33
C LEU A 113 -14.59 16.33 -9.86
N GLY A 114 -15.56 15.62 -10.47
CA GLY A 114 -15.81 15.66 -11.92
C GLY A 114 -14.85 14.84 -12.79
N PHE A 115 -14.02 13.97 -12.21
CA PHE A 115 -13.12 13.11 -12.98
C PHE A 115 -13.89 11.97 -13.67
N GLN A 116 -13.71 11.83 -14.98
CA GLN A 116 -14.35 10.80 -15.81
C GLN A 116 -13.65 9.43 -15.75
N SER A 117 -12.49 9.30 -15.11
CA SER A 117 -11.76 8.04 -15.04
C SER A 117 -11.24 7.80 -13.62
N PRO A 118 -11.96 7.05 -12.78
CA PRO A 118 -11.47 6.68 -11.46
C PRO A 118 -10.18 5.83 -11.58
N PRO A 119 -9.20 6.01 -10.68
CA PRO A 119 -7.98 5.21 -10.67
C PRO A 119 -8.32 3.73 -10.54
N ASP A 120 -7.72 2.92 -11.42
CA ASP A 120 -8.03 1.50 -11.58
C ASP A 120 -7.42 0.67 -10.43
N LEU A 121 -8.08 0.75 -9.27
CA LEU A 121 -7.73 0.03 -8.04
C LEU A 121 -7.87 -1.51 -8.20
N THR A 122 -8.34 -1.97 -9.36
CA THR A 122 -8.43 -3.38 -9.77
C THR A 122 -7.07 -4.07 -9.77
N LEU A 123 -5.99 -3.36 -10.15
CA LEU A 123 -4.63 -3.90 -10.11
C LEU A 123 -4.16 -4.24 -8.69
N LEU A 124 -4.50 -3.40 -7.71
CA LEU A 124 -4.17 -3.65 -6.31
C LEU A 124 -4.98 -4.84 -5.78
N GLN A 125 -6.27 -4.90 -6.10
CA GLN A 125 -7.12 -6.03 -5.73
C GLN A 125 -6.61 -7.35 -6.33
N LEU A 126 -6.22 -7.35 -7.60
CA LEU A 126 -5.63 -8.50 -8.28
C LEU A 126 -4.31 -8.91 -7.62
N PHE A 127 -3.44 -7.95 -7.30
CA PHE A 127 -2.15 -8.23 -6.67
C PHE A 127 -2.31 -8.81 -5.25
N LEU A 128 -3.26 -8.29 -4.47
CA LEU A 128 -3.60 -8.83 -3.15
C LEU A 128 -4.19 -10.24 -3.25
N PHE A 129 -5.06 -10.48 -4.23
CA PHE A 129 -5.65 -11.81 -4.45
C PHE A 129 -4.58 -12.82 -4.86
N LEU A 130 -3.69 -12.45 -5.79
CA LEU A 130 -2.55 -13.27 -6.21
C LEU A 130 -1.63 -13.58 -5.02
N SER A 131 -1.32 -12.57 -4.21
CA SER A 131 -0.50 -12.72 -3.00
C SER A 131 -1.17 -13.62 -1.97
N CYS A 132 -2.49 -13.52 -1.80
CA CYS A 132 -3.27 -14.43 -0.95
C CYS A 132 -3.20 -15.87 -1.47
N SER A 133 -3.41 -16.10 -2.77
CA SER A 133 -3.33 -17.42 -3.37
C SER A 133 -1.96 -18.06 -3.17
N VAL A 134 -0.90 -17.28 -3.36
CA VAL A 134 0.49 -17.74 -3.17
C VAL A 134 0.75 -18.10 -1.70
N ASN A 135 0.35 -17.26 -0.73
CA ASN A 135 0.53 -17.57 0.69
C ASN A 135 -0.31 -18.79 1.14
N CYS A 136 -1.54 -18.93 0.65
CA CYS A 136 -2.37 -20.11 0.92
C CYS A 136 -1.74 -21.38 0.34
N LEU A 137 -1.19 -21.32 -0.87
CA LEU A 137 -0.49 -22.45 -1.50
C LEU A 137 0.75 -22.84 -0.70
N THR A 138 1.55 -21.87 -0.25
CA THR A 138 2.71 -22.10 0.62
C THR A 138 2.30 -22.73 1.93
N ALA A 139 1.25 -22.23 2.59
CA ALA A 139 0.74 -22.81 3.83
C ALA A 139 0.26 -24.27 3.63
N ALA A 140 -0.48 -24.55 2.56
CA ALA A 140 -0.93 -25.89 2.23
C ALA A 140 0.24 -26.84 1.96
N ALA A 141 1.28 -26.38 1.25
CA ALA A 141 2.50 -27.14 0.99
C ALA A 141 3.26 -27.48 2.29
N LEU A 142 3.35 -26.53 3.23
CA LEU A 142 3.96 -26.76 4.55
C LEU A 142 3.16 -27.77 5.37
N VAL A 143 1.83 -27.67 5.39
CA VAL A 143 0.95 -28.63 6.07
C VAL A 143 1.08 -30.02 5.46
N TYR A 144 1.09 -30.12 4.14
CA TYR A 144 1.32 -31.38 3.44
C TYR A 144 2.65 -32.01 3.85
N LEU A 145 3.72 -31.23 3.92
CA LEU A 145 5.03 -31.70 4.39
C LEU A 145 5.00 -32.20 5.83
N ILE A 146 4.29 -31.51 6.74
CA ILE A 146 4.17 -31.93 8.15
C ILE A 146 3.39 -33.26 8.27
N VAL A 147 2.35 -33.45 7.48
CA VAL A 147 1.44 -34.61 7.58
C VAL A 147 1.96 -35.84 6.83
N PHE A 148 2.51 -35.66 5.62
CA PHE A 148 2.92 -36.78 4.75
C PHE A 148 4.38 -37.20 4.90
N LYS A 149 5.30 -36.31 5.29
CA LYS A 149 6.67 -36.72 5.64
C LYS A 149 6.74 -37.05 7.13
N LYS A 150 6.44 -38.31 7.45
CA LYS A 150 6.68 -38.92 8.75
C LYS A 150 8.08 -39.52 8.82
#